data_AF-A0A9D6HQH8-F1
#
_entry.id   AF-A0A9D6HQH8-F1
#
_cell.length_a   1.000
_cell.length_b   1.000
_cell.length_c   1.000
_cell.angle_alpha   90.00
_cell.angle_beta   90.00
_cell.angle_gamma   90.00
#
_symmetry.space_group_name_H-M   'P 1'
#
loop_
_entity.id
_entity.type
_entity.pdbx_description
1 polymer ?
#
loop_
_entity_poly.entity_id
_entity_poly.type
_entity_poly.pdbx_seq_one_letter_code
_entity_poly.pdbx_strand_id
1 'polypeptide(L)'
;MGTEADKLEDTFNRPVMQPNGLIRIGMSPDRIRELIVSGGYDVVAIHSNFTPQTRMVLETAKIVKEIDPEILVISGGVNARHIPERFLGTGLVDLICITEGERIIVKAVKQWRLQRSFDGVDGIVFMESNRLVWRPADPDSVIQNLDDLPVPAWHKLPLEKYAEVTSPHGDVVLNERHIYAPLMTSRGCPFKCAYCHISLEKSYPGDIGNLRLKSVDRVIQEIDVLKSLGVKKVYFEDDSLLAKKARVKDIFGRLLGAGLKIADVNGVNLVHLFVRDAVTKKLKVDQEYLELLYASGFDQISFPVESGSQRVLDKYATAKLHLETMDVVELVRIAARVGISCPVGIMMGFPDETEAEILQSVELARRLVDAGAKYCSFYIPIPFPGSQLYHMAISGGHLDLDFDPDIMNWHRPVMKKTTVPPERVLELREWAWRSVNHNDYVAERLSKNIGRRWDSFKPVNDKK
;
A
#
# COMPACT_ATOMS: atom_id res chain seq x y z
N MET A 1 13.31 -10.87 -13.00
CA MET A 1 13.51 -9.41 -12.88
C MET A 1 14.24 -9.15 -11.59
N GLY A 2 15.41 -8.50 -11.63
CA GLY A 2 16.31 -8.47 -10.48
C GLY A 2 17.14 -9.74 -10.38
N THR A 3 17.59 -10.29 -11.52
CA THR A 3 18.56 -11.39 -11.49
C THR A 3 19.88 -10.90 -10.91
N GLU A 4 20.79 -11.81 -10.55
CA GLU A 4 22.13 -11.44 -10.08
C GLU A 4 22.91 -10.56 -11.06
N ALA A 5 22.59 -10.66 -12.36
CA ALA A 5 23.19 -9.84 -13.41
C ALA A 5 22.65 -8.40 -13.45
N ASP A 6 21.45 -8.15 -12.91
CA ASP A 6 20.83 -6.82 -12.93
C ASP A 6 21.49 -5.94 -11.85
N LYS A 7 22.11 -4.82 -12.27
CA LYS A 7 22.70 -3.85 -11.35
C LYS A 7 21.66 -2.85 -10.84
N LEU A 8 21.86 -2.29 -9.65
CA LEU A 8 20.91 -1.31 -9.10
C LEU A 8 20.93 0.00 -9.91
N GLU A 9 22.10 0.39 -10.42
CA GLU A 9 22.30 1.57 -11.27
C GLU A 9 21.48 1.52 -12.56
N ASP A 10 21.25 0.31 -13.07
CA ASP A 10 20.47 0.06 -14.30
C ASP A 10 18.97 -0.18 -14.00
N THR A 11 18.59 -0.24 -12.72
CA THR A 11 17.24 -0.56 -12.25
C THR A 11 16.71 0.43 -11.21
N PHE A 12 16.86 0.15 -9.92
CA PHE A 12 16.26 0.95 -8.84
C PHE A 12 16.89 2.35 -8.68
N ASN A 13 18.18 2.48 -8.97
CA ASN A 13 18.91 3.75 -8.94
C ASN A 13 18.95 4.42 -10.33
N ARG A 14 18.01 4.08 -11.22
CA ARG A 14 17.92 4.61 -12.59
C ARG A 14 16.77 5.62 -12.75
N PRO A 15 17.00 6.92 -12.50
CA PRO A 15 16.00 7.95 -12.76
C PRO A 15 15.97 8.30 -14.25
N VAL A 16 14.77 8.42 -14.81
CA VAL A 16 14.59 8.94 -16.17
C VAL A 16 13.47 9.96 -16.16
N MET A 17 13.81 11.22 -16.40
CA MET A 17 12.83 12.28 -16.59
C MET A 17 11.95 11.95 -17.81
N GLN A 18 10.64 12.03 -17.63
CA GLN A 18 9.65 11.76 -18.65
C GLN A 18 9.13 13.07 -19.28
N PRO A 19 8.55 13.03 -20.49
CA PRO A 19 8.01 14.23 -21.13
C PRO A 19 6.92 14.95 -20.33
N ASN A 20 6.20 14.23 -19.45
CA ASN A 20 5.20 14.78 -18.56
C ASN A 20 5.78 15.37 -17.25
N GLY A 21 7.10 15.49 -17.13
CA GLY A 21 7.78 16.06 -15.97
C GLY A 21 7.88 15.12 -14.77
N LEU A 22 7.39 13.88 -14.88
CA LEU A 22 7.55 12.85 -13.84
C LEU A 22 8.87 12.10 -14.02
N ILE A 23 9.34 11.48 -12.94
CA ILE A 23 10.55 10.66 -12.95
C ILE A 23 10.12 9.19 -12.97
N ARG A 24 10.62 8.45 -13.96
CA ARG A 24 10.54 6.98 -13.98
C ARG A 24 11.72 6.40 -13.22
N ILE A 25 11.45 5.40 -12.39
CA ILE A 25 12.45 4.60 -11.68
C ILE A 25 12.18 3.13 -11.98
N GLY A 26 13.24 2.33 -12.08
CA GLY A 26 13.14 0.89 -12.27
C GLY A 26 13.80 0.43 -13.57
N MET A 27 13.55 -0.83 -13.89
CA MET A 27 14.10 -1.50 -15.05
C MET A 27 13.77 -0.78 -16.36
N SER A 28 14.73 -0.71 -17.28
CA SER A 28 14.53 -0.10 -18.59
C SER A 28 13.57 -0.93 -19.45
N PRO A 29 12.85 -0.30 -20.41
CA PRO A 29 12.06 -1.01 -21.42
C PRO A 29 12.84 -2.11 -22.15
N ASP A 30 14.07 -1.81 -22.55
CA ASP A 30 14.92 -2.76 -23.29
C ASP A 30 15.25 -3.98 -22.44
N ARG A 31 15.55 -3.78 -21.15
CA ARG A 31 15.83 -4.90 -20.25
C ARG A 31 14.58 -5.75 -19.97
N ILE A 32 13.41 -5.12 -19.84
CA ILE A 32 12.13 -5.83 -19.76
C ILE A 32 11.92 -6.67 -21.02
N ARG A 33 12.16 -6.10 -22.21
CA ARG A 33 12.06 -6.80 -23.50
C ARG A 33 13.00 -8.01 -23.54
N GLU A 34 14.28 -7.84 -23.21
CA GLU A 34 15.26 -8.93 -23.17
C GLU A 34 14.82 -10.07 -22.26
N LEU A 35 14.29 -9.76 -21.07
CA LEU A 35 13.81 -10.76 -20.13
C LEU A 35 12.61 -11.55 -20.66
N ILE A 36 11.69 -10.88 -21.36
CA ILE A 36 10.52 -11.56 -21.95
C ILE A 36 10.96 -12.45 -23.12
N VAL A 37 11.81 -11.94 -24.02
CA VAL A 37 12.33 -12.69 -25.18
C VAL A 37 13.13 -13.91 -24.71
N SER A 38 14.08 -13.73 -23.78
CA SER A 38 14.91 -14.83 -23.29
C SER A 38 14.14 -15.85 -22.46
N GLY A 39 13.03 -15.45 -21.83
CA GLY A 39 12.19 -16.35 -21.05
C GLY A 39 11.23 -17.20 -21.88
N GLY A 40 10.91 -16.79 -23.13
CA GLY A 40 10.00 -17.53 -24.00
C GLY A 40 8.61 -17.71 -23.40
N TYR A 41 8.05 -16.66 -22.80
CA TYR A 41 6.77 -16.74 -22.07
C TYR A 41 5.56 -16.68 -23.01
N ASP A 42 4.64 -17.66 -22.91
CA ASP A 42 3.34 -17.63 -23.61
C ASP A 42 2.30 -16.74 -22.91
N VAL A 43 2.55 -16.38 -21.64
CA VAL A 43 1.66 -15.61 -20.79
C VAL A 43 2.48 -14.65 -19.95
N VAL A 44 2.08 -13.38 -19.92
CA VAL A 44 2.65 -12.36 -19.05
C VAL A 44 1.54 -11.73 -18.21
N ALA A 45 1.64 -11.90 -16.89
CA ALA A 45 0.73 -11.28 -15.95
C ALA A 45 1.36 -10.01 -15.35
N ILE A 46 0.68 -8.87 -15.47
CA ILE A 46 1.16 -7.57 -15.01
C ILE A 46 0.21 -7.04 -13.94
N HIS A 47 0.71 -6.91 -12.72
CA HIS A 47 -0.10 -6.47 -11.59
C HIS A 47 -0.26 -4.94 -11.57
N SER A 48 -1.49 -4.47 -11.38
CA SER A 48 -1.88 -3.07 -11.36
C SER A 48 -2.65 -2.75 -10.07
N ASN A 49 -1.91 -2.51 -8.99
CA ASN A 49 -2.48 -2.11 -7.71
C ASN A 49 -2.52 -0.60 -7.50
N PHE A 50 -1.51 0.13 -7.97
CA PHE A 50 -1.40 1.55 -7.73
C PHE A 50 -1.83 2.34 -8.97
N THR A 51 -2.84 3.20 -8.83
CA THR A 51 -3.32 4.04 -9.93
C THR A 51 -2.22 4.85 -10.62
N PRO A 52 -1.24 5.46 -9.90
CA PRO A 52 -0.11 6.15 -10.52
C PRO A 52 0.85 5.28 -11.34
N GLN A 53 0.70 3.95 -11.29
CA GLN A 53 1.51 3.02 -12.08
C GLN A 53 0.79 2.54 -13.34
N THR A 54 -0.43 3.04 -13.62
CA THR A 54 -1.23 2.66 -14.80
C THR A 54 -0.40 2.73 -16.08
N ARG A 55 0.32 3.83 -16.29
CA ARG A 55 1.16 4.01 -17.48
C ARG A 55 2.27 2.96 -17.60
N MET A 56 2.89 2.57 -16.49
CA MET A 56 3.97 1.57 -16.48
C MET A 56 3.44 0.17 -16.82
N VAL A 57 2.22 -0.15 -16.38
CA VAL A 57 1.54 -1.39 -16.74
C VAL A 57 1.26 -1.43 -18.24
N LEU A 58 0.68 -0.37 -18.81
CA LEU A 58 0.37 -0.29 -20.23
C LEU A 58 1.63 -0.29 -21.11
N GLU A 59 2.70 0.38 -20.69
CA GLU A 59 3.97 0.35 -21.40
C GLU A 59 4.58 -1.05 -21.39
N THR A 60 4.50 -1.77 -20.26
CA THR A 60 4.96 -3.16 -20.18
C THR A 60 4.11 -4.07 -21.07
N ALA A 61 2.79 -3.92 -21.06
CA ALA A 61 1.88 -4.66 -21.94
C ALA A 61 2.19 -4.39 -23.43
N LYS A 62 2.48 -3.14 -23.78
CA LYS A 62 2.92 -2.76 -25.13
C LYS A 62 4.19 -3.49 -25.55
N ILE A 63 5.21 -3.50 -24.69
CA ILE A 63 6.47 -4.22 -24.96
C ILE A 63 6.18 -5.71 -25.22
N VAL A 64 5.31 -6.33 -24.42
CA VAL A 64 4.93 -7.74 -24.61
C VAL A 64 4.30 -7.96 -25.99
N LYS A 65 3.30 -7.15 -26.36
CA LYS A 65 2.60 -7.29 -27.65
C LYS A 65 3.47 -6.96 -28.87
N GLU A 66 4.47 -6.10 -28.72
CA GLU A 66 5.47 -5.83 -29.77
C GLU A 66 6.45 -6.99 -29.97
N ILE A 67 6.71 -7.80 -28.93
CA ILE A 67 7.54 -9.00 -29.04
C ILE A 67 6.76 -10.08 -29.77
N ASP A 68 5.54 -10.36 -29.29
CA ASP A 68 4.64 -11.33 -29.88
C ASP A 68 3.18 -10.98 -29.50
N PRO A 69 2.32 -10.62 -30.48
CA PRO A 69 0.93 -10.28 -30.21
C PRO A 69 0.11 -11.46 -29.66
N GLU A 70 0.56 -12.71 -29.85
CA GLU A 70 -0.10 -13.93 -29.39
C GLU A 70 0.13 -14.23 -27.90
N ILE A 71 1.09 -13.55 -27.25
CA ILE A 71 1.30 -13.67 -25.81
C ILE A 71 0.06 -13.16 -25.09
N LEU A 72 -0.49 -13.99 -24.21
CA LEU A 72 -1.62 -13.60 -23.37
C LEU A 72 -1.14 -12.64 -22.28
N VAL A 73 -1.65 -11.40 -22.32
CA VAL A 73 -1.40 -10.36 -21.33
C VAL A 73 -2.57 -10.32 -20.34
N ILE A 74 -2.30 -10.76 -19.12
CA ILE A 74 -3.26 -10.71 -18.00
C ILE A 74 -2.91 -9.53 -17.11
N SER A 75 -3.90 -8.78 -16.68
CA SER A 75 -3.77 -7.78 -15.61
C SER A 75 -4.69 -8.10 -14.44
N GLY A 76 -4.53 -7.36 -13.35
CA GLY A 76 -5.31 -7.53 -12.13
C GLY A 76 -4.87 -6.54 -11.07
N GLY A 77 -5.44 -6.66 -9.88
CA GLY A 77 -5.23 -5.70 -8.80
C GLY A 77 -6.30 -4.61 -8.78
N VAL A 78 -6.36 -3.88 -7.67
CA VAL A 78 -7.44 -2.92 -7.37
C VAL A 78 -7.60 -1.85 -8.46
N ASN A 79 -6.50 -1.38 -9.05
CA ASN A 79 -6.57 -0.34 -10.06
C ASN A 79 -7.15 -0.88 -11.38
N ALA A 80 -6.59 -1.96 -11.94
CA ALA A 80 -7.06 -2.50 -13.22
C ALA A 80 -8.54 -2.90 -13.21
N ARG A 81 -9.03 -3.49 -12.11
CA ARG A 81 -10.44 -3.91 -12.03
C ARG A 81 -11.44 -2.76 -11.92
N HIS A 82 -11.01 -1.58 -11.46
CA HIS A 82 -11.90 -0.43 -11.23
C HIS A 82 -11.88 0.60 -12.37
N ILE A 83 -10.92 0.49 -13.29
CA ILE A 83 -10.87 1.26 -14.54
C ILE A 83 -10.55 0.34 -15.74
N PRO A 84 -11.25 -0.80 -15.90
CA PRO A 84 -10.90 -1.83 -16.90
C PRO A 84 -10.92 -1.31 -18.33
N GLU A 85 -11.76 -0.31 -18.63
CA GLU A 85 -11.84 0.36 -19.93
C GLU A 85 -10.49 0.98 -20.32
N ARG A 86 -9.74 1.54 -19.36
CA ARG A 86 -8.42 2.16 -19.60
C ARG A 86 -7.35 1.13 -19.95
N PHE A 87 -7.56 -0.14 -19.61
CA PHE A 87 -6.63 -1.23 -19.90
C PHE A 87 -7.07 -1.99 -21.15
N LEU A 88 -8.26 -2.58 -21.12
CA LEU A 88 -8.78 -3.42 -22.21
C LEU A 88 -9.07 -2.61 -23.48
N GLY A 89 -9.44 -1.32 -23.36
CA GLY A 89 -9.68 -0.44 -24.49
C GLY A 89 -8.42 -0.12 -25.33
N THR A 90 -7.23 -0.40 -24.81
CA THR A 90 -5.98 -0.23 -25.55
C THR A 90 -5.68 -1.37 -26.53
N GLY A 91 -6.32 -2.53 -26.35
CA GLY A 91 -5.97 -3.78 -27.04
C GLY A 91 -4.63 -4.40 -26.61
N LEU A 92 -3.95 -3.83 -25.60
CA LEU A 92 -2.66 -4.35 -25.10
C LEU A 92 -2.81 -5.37 -23.99
N VAL A 93 -3.94 -5.33 -23.26
CA VAL A 93 -4.30 -6.25 -22.19
C VAL A 93 -5.47 -7.10 -22.67
N ASP A 94 -5.36 -8.42 -22.55
CA ASP A 94 -6.38 -9.34 -23.06
C ASP A 94 -7.42 -9.70 -21.99
N LEU A 95 -7.00 -9.72 -20.73
CA LEU A 95 -7.80 -10.21 -19.60
C LEU A 95 -7.48 -9.44 -18.32
N ILE A 96 -8.50 -9.10 -17.53
CA ILE A 96 -8.33 -8.58 -16.17
C ILE A 96 -8.98 -9.55 -15.18
N CYS A 97 -8.23 -10.00 -14.18
CA CYS A 97 -8.77 -10.68 -13.01
C CYS A 97 -9.36 -9.62 -12.06
N ILE A 98 -10.65 -9.75 -11.71
CA ILE A 98 -11.37 -8.72 -10.94
C ILE A 98 -11.39 -8.99 -9.42
N THR A 99 -10.85 -10.12 -8.99
CA THR A 99 -10.78 -10.58 -7.59
C THR A 99 -9.41 -11.27 -7.35
N GLU A 100 -9.26 -12.05 -6.29
CA GLU A 100 -8.05 -12.79 -5.92
C GLU A 100 -7.55 -13.70 -7.06
N GLY A 101 -6.34 -13.44 -7.54
CA GLY A 101 -5.84 -13.99 -8.80
C GLY A 101 -5.31 -15.42 -8.72
N GLU A 102 -5.03 -15.97 -7.53
CA GLU A 102 -4.25 -17.19 -7.36
C GLU A 102 -4.86 -18.41 -8.06
N ARG A 103 -6.18 -18.56 -7.97
CA ARG A 103 -6.92 -19.64 -8.66
C ARG A 103 -7.37 -19.23 -10.06
N ILE A 104 -7.76 -17.96 -10.24
CA ILE A 104 -8.35 -17.47 -11.49
C ILE A 104 -7.32 -17.44 -12.61
N ILE A 105 -6.10 -16.95 -12.35
CA ILE A 105 -5.02 -16.92 -13.35
C ILE A 105 -4.74 -18.34 -13.86
N VAL A 106 -4.68 -19.33 -12.97
CA VAL A 106 -4.46 -20.74 -13.35
C VAL A 106 -5.60 -21.27 -14.22
N LYS A 107 -6.86 -21.01 -13.86
CA LYS A 107 -8.03 -21.42 -14.65
C LYS A 107 -8.03 -20.74 -16.02
N ALA A 108 -7.83 -19.43 -16.06
CA ALA A 108 -7.77 -18.63 -17.28
C ALA A 108 -6.69 -19.11 -18.24
N VAL A 109 -5.46 -19.33 -17.75
CA VAL A 109 -4.35 -19.80 -18.58
C VAL A 109 -4.60 -21.21 -19.11
N LYS A 110 -5.17 -22.11 -18.31
CA LYS A 110 -5.52 -23.47 -18.77
C LYS A 110 -6.57 -23.41 -19.89
N GLN A 111 -7.63 -22.63 -19.69
CA GLN A 111 -8.70 -22.50 -20.66
C GLN A 111 -8.21 -21.85 -21.97
N TRP A 112 -7.40 -20.79 -21.86
CA TRP A 112 -6.78 -20.13 -23.00
C TRP A 112 -5.90 -21.09 -23.81
N ARG A 113 -5.06 -21.90 -23.16
CA ARG A 113 -4.20 -22.88 -23.84
C ARG A 113 -5.00 -23.98 -24.56
N LEU A 114 -6.17 -24.34 -24.04
CA LEU A 114 -7.01 -25.39 -24.62
C LEU A 114 -7.84 -24.90 -25.81
N GLN A 115 -8.50 -23.75 -25.67
CA GLN A 115 -9.55 -23.32 -26.60
C GLN A 115 -9.39 -21.90 -27.13
N ARG A 116 -8.33 -21.16 -26.74
CA ARG A 116 -8.17 -19.73 -27.04
C ARG A 116 -9.42 -18.91 -26.66
N SER A 117 -10.08 -19.32 -25.58
CA SER A 117 -11.25 -18.68 -25.01
C SER A 117 -11.09 -18.55 -23.49
N PHE A 118 -12.04 -17.88 -22.85
CA PHE A 118 -12.15 -17.82 -21.39
C PHE A 118 -13.42 -18.49 -20.86
N ASP A 119 -14.10 -19.30 -21.69
CA ASP A 119 -15.34 -20.01 -21.35
C ASP A 119 -15.24 -20.83 -20.06
N GLY A 120 -16.23 -20.67 -19.19
CA GLY A 120 -16.24 -21.29 -17.86
C GLY A 120 -15.25 -20.70 -16.85
N VAL A 121 -14.63 -19.55 -17.15
CA VAL A 121 -13.80 -18.80 -16.21
C VAL A 121 -14.58 -17.60 -15.66
N ASP A 122 -14.84 -17.65 -14.36
CA ASP A 122 -15.45 -16.56 -13.60
C ASP A 122 -14.38 -15.67 -12.93
N GLY A 123 -14.81 -14.49 -12.47
CA GLY A 123 -13.93 -13.52 -11.81
C GLY A 123 -12.99 -12.80 -12.76
N ILE A 124 -13.44 -12.57 -13.99
CA ILE A 124 -12.66 -11.91 -15.05
C ILE A 124 -13.50 -10.88 -15.82
N VAL A 125 -12.80 -9.95 -16.46
CA VAL A 125 -13.35 -9.08 -17.49
C VAL A 125 -12.39 -9.03 -18.68
N PHE A 126 -12.92 -9.08 -19.89
CA PHE A 126 -12.17 -9.05 -21.14
C PHE A 126 -12.95 -8.33 -22.24
N MET A 127 -12.30 -8.10 -23.38
CA MET A 127 -12.92 -7.47 -24.55
C MET A 127 -13.37 -8.54 -25.55
N GLU A 128 -14.64 -8.48 -25.98
CA GLU A 128 -15.17 -9.32 -27.07
C GLU A 128 -16.06 -8.45 -27.97
N SER A 129 -15.82 -8.49 -29.28
CA SER A 129 -16.60 -7.69 -30.26
C SER A 129 -16.72 -6.20 -29.88
N ASN A 130 -15.62 -5.59 -29.41
CA ASN A 130 -15.53 -4.21 -28.91
C ASN A 130 -16.46 -3.89 -27.73
N ARG A 131 -16.82 -4.90 -26.92
CA ARG A 131 -17.58 -4.73 -25.68
C ARG A 131 -16.87 -5.41 -24.52
N LEU A 132 -16.95 -4.79 -23.35
CA LEU A 132 -16.51 -5.43 -22.12
C LEU A 132 -17.45 -6.57 -21.77
N VAL A 133 -16.91 -7.78 -21.68
CA VAL A 133 -17.60 -8.97 -21.19
C VAL A 133 -17.20 -9.19 -19.74
N TRP A 134 -18.15 -8.96 -18.84
CA TRP A 134 -17.98 -9.18 -17.41
C TRP A 134 -18.42 -10.59 -17.05
N ARG A 135 -17.53 -11.35 -16.41
CA ARG A 135 -17.85 -12.64 -15.78
C ARG A 135 -17.59 -12.50 -14.29
N PRO A 136 -18.58 -12.08 -13.49
CA PRO A 136 -18.40 -11.87 -12.07
C PRO A 136 -17.92 -13.16 -11.40
N ALA A 137 -17.13 -13.03 -10.34
CA ALA A 137 -16.75 -14.17 -9.54
C ALA A 137 -17.99 -14.76 -8.86
N ASP A 138 -18.08 -16.10 -8.85
CA ASP A 138 -18.98 -16.81 -7.94
C ASP A 138 -18.61 -16.41 -6.50
N PRO A 139 -19.55 -15.93 -5.67
CA PRO A 139 -19.29 -15.66 -4.25
C PRO A 139 -18.62 -16.82 -3.51
N ASP A 140 -18.94 -18.07 -3.88
CA ASP A 140 -18.36 -19.27 -3.27
C ASP A 140 -16.93 -19.57 -3.76
N SER A 141 -16.45 -18.84 -4.78
CA SER A 141 -15.09 -19.01 -5.31
C SER A 141 -14.01 -18.30 -4.49
N VAL A 142 -14.41 -17.42 -3.56
CA VAL A 142 -13.47 -16.68 -2.71
C VAL A 142 -12.90 -17.57 -1.63
N ILE A 143 -11.58 -17.46 -1.45
CA ILE A 143 -10.82 -18.35 -0.58
C ILE A 143 -11.08 -17.93 0.86
N GLN A 144 -11.98 -18.62 1.54
CA GLN A 144 -12.30 -18.32 2.95
C GLN A 144 -11.18 -18.76 3.89
N ASN A 145 -10.65 -19.96 3.69
CA ASN A 145 -9.50 -20.46 4.44
C ASN A 145 -8.20 -20.11 3.72
N LEU A 146 -7.47 -19.12 4.23
CA LEU A 146 -6.21 -18.69 3.62
C LEU A 146 -5.10 -19.75 3.71
N ASP A 147 -5.25 -20.76 4.55
CA ASP A 147 -4.31 -21.89 4.64
C ASP A 147 -4.37 -22.81 3.42
N ASP A 148 -5.47 -22.77 2.65
CA ASP A 148 -5.62 -23.52 1.39
C ASP A 148 -4.67 -23.00 0.29
N LEU A 149 -4.08 -21.82 0.48
CA LEU A 149 -3.10 -21.24 -0.42
C LEU A 149 -1.70 -21.85 -0.18
N PRO A 150 -0.94 -22.11 -1.26
CA PRO A 150 0.44 -22.58 -1.10
C PRO A 150 1.29 -21.53 -0.38
N VAL A 151 2.35 -21.97 0.32
CA VAL A 151 3.38 -21.04 0.80
C VAL A 151 3.95 -20.29 -0.41
N PRO A 152 4.05 -18.95 -0.37
CA PRO A 152 4.64 -18.21 -1.47
C PRO A 152 6.03 -18.77 -1.81
N ALA A 153 6.38 -18.82 -3.09
CA ALA A 153 7.65 -19.37 -3.56
C ALA A 153 8.83 -18.40 -3.28
N TRP A 154 9.07 -18.07 -2.00
CA TRP A 154 10.06 -17.11 -1.53
C TRP A 154 11.48 -17.42 -2.05
N HIS A 155 11.82 -18.69 -2.19
CA HIS A 155 13.10 -19.15 -2.75
C HIS A 155 13.33 -18.75 -4.21
N LYS A 156 12.30 -18.29 -4.94
CA LYS A 156 12.44 -17.75 -6.30
C LYS A 156 12.71 -16.25 -6.34
N LEU A 157 12.63 -15.56 -5.20
CA LEU A 157 12.85 -14.13 -5.12
C LEU A 157 14.33 -13.81 -4.81
N PRO A 158 14.91 -12.78 -5.43
CA PRO A 158 16.29 -12.36 -5.18
C PRO A 158 16.38 -11.50 -3.90
N LEU A 159 16.16 -12.12 -2.72
CA LEU A 159 16.01 -11.39 -1.45
C LEU A 159 17.27 -10.59 -1.06
N GLU A 160 18.45 -11.09 -1.41
CA GLU A 160 19.73 -10.41 -1.22
C GLU A 160 19.82 -9.12 -2.04
N LYS A 161 19.23 -9.13 -3.25
CA LYS A 161 19.14 -7.96 -4.12
C LYS A 161 18.19 -6.92 -3.56
N TYR A 162 17.05 -7.35 -3.02
CA TYR A 162 16.14 -6.43 -2.31
C TYR A 162 16.82 -5.80 -1.10
N ALA A 163 17.64 -6.56 -0.36
CA ALA A 163 18.43 -6.00 0.74
C ALA A 163 19.43 -4.91 0.28
N GLU A 164 19.97 -4.97 -0.95
CA GLU A 164 20.84 -3.92 -1.53
C GLU A 164 20.13 -2.61 -1.77
N VAL A 165 18.82 -2.65 -2.04
CA VAL A 165 18.03 -1.44 -2.30
C VAL A 165 18.02 -0.55 -1.05
N THR A 166 18.11 -1.13 0.15
CA THR A 166 18.11 -0.43 1.45
C THR A 166 16.92 0.54 1.62
N SER A 167 15.84 0.33 0.85
CA SER A 167 14.66 1.18 0.85
C SER A 167 13.36 0.36 0.88
N PRO A 168 13.19 -0.58 1.84
CA PRO A 168 11.94 -1.30 1.99
C PRO A 168 10.77 -0.32 2.18
N HIS A 169 9.71 -0.50 1.39
CA HIS A 169 8.49 0.31 1.44
C HIS A 169 8.73 1.84 1.36
N GLY A 170 9.81 2.26 0.70
CA GLY A 170 10.13 3.68 0.50
C GLY A 170 10.84 4.37 1.67
N ASP A 171 11.17 3.66 2.76
CA ASP A 171 11.99 4.22 3.83
C ASP A 171 13.45 3.82 3.69
N VAL A 172 14.36 4.80 3.61
CA VAL A 172 15.79 4.56 3.34
C VAL A 172 16.52 4.24 4.64
N VAL A 173 17.00 3.00 4.79
CA VAL A 173 17.74 2.49 5.94
C VAL A 173 19.22 2.33 5.58
N LEU A 174 20.01 3.39 5.78
CA LEU A 174 21.40 3.46 5.29
C LEU A 174 22.41 2.62 6.09
N ASN A 175 22.04 2.12 7.27
CA ASN A 175 22.99 1.53 8.22
C ASN A 175 22.66 0.09 8.64
N GLU A 176 21.60 -0.51 8.10
CA GLU A 176 21.22 -1.90 8.39
C GLU A 176 20.84 -2.62 7.09
N ARG A 177 21.76 -3.43 6.57
CA ARG A 177 21.48 -4.32 5.44
C ARG A 177 20.99 -5.66 5.96
N HIS A 178 19.71 -5.73 6.26
CA HIS A 178 19.05 -7.00 6.57
C HIS A 178 18.37 -7.55 5.32
N ILE A 179 18.46 -8.87 5.11
CA ILE A 179 17.52 -9.53 4.21
C ILE A 179 16.13 -9.38 4.84
N TYR A 180 15.20 -8.84 4.06
CA TYR A 180 13.84 -8.57 4.51
C TYR A 180 12.80 -9.16 3.56
N ALA A 181 11.60 -9.41 4.07
CA ALA A 181 10.49 -9.89 3.26
C ALA A 181 9.15 -9.32 3.76
N PRO A 182 8.19 -9.05 2.87
CA PRO A 182 6.83 -8.78 3.26
C PRO A 182 6.12 -10.08 3.70
N LEU A 183 5.17 -9.98 4.61
CA LEU A 183 4.32 -11.09 5.04
C LEU A 183 2.89 -10.60 5.23
N MET A 184 1.95 -11.32 4.64
CA MET A 184 0.53 -11.12 4.82
C MET A 184 -0.03 -12.29 5.63
N THR A 185 -0.61 -12.04 6.81
CA THR A 185 -1.24 -13.05 7.68
C THR A 185 -2.75 -13.01 7.65
N SER A 186 -3.31 -11.95 7.07
CA SER A 186 -4.74 -11.74 6.92
C SER A 186 -5.03 -10.93 5.67
N ARG A 187 -6.27 -10.99 5.20
CA ARG A 187 -6.79 -10.18 4.10
C ARG A 187 -8.05 -9.47 4.55
N GLY A 188 -8.27 -8.27 4.04
CA GLY A 188 -9.48 -7.51 4.30
C GLY A 188 -9.46 -6.80 5.66
N CYS A 189 -10.45 -5.95 5.86
CA CYS A 189 -10.48 -5.00 6.97
C CYS A 189 -11.91 -4.86 7.50
N PRO A 190 -12.16 -4.93 8.83
CA PRO A 190 -13.51 -4.78 9.37
C PRO A 190 -14.02 -3.32 9.28
N PHE A 191 -13.12 -2.35 9.10
CA PHE A 191 -13.45 -0.92 9.04
C PHE A 191 -14.01 -0.51 7.66
N LYS A 192 -14.53 0.72 7.56
CA LYS A 192 -15.21 1.26 6.37
C LYS A 192 -14.75 2.68 6.02
N CYS A 193 -13.44 2.92 6.00
CA CYS A 193 -12.89 4.22 5.67
C CYS A 193 -13.19 4.61 4.22
N ALA A 194 -13.64 5.84 4.01
CA ALA A 194 -14.09 6.29 2.70
C ALA A 194 -12.96 6.34 1.66
N TYR A 195 -11.74 6.66 2.08
CA TYR A 195 -10.55 6.73 1.23
C TYR A 195 -9.92 5.36 0.94
N CYS A 196 -10.40 4.29 1.57
CA CYS A 196 -9.83 2.95 1.45
C CYS A 196 -10.72 2.07 0.57
N HIS A 197 -10.16 1.49 -0.50
CA HIS A 197 -10.90 0.64 -1.44
C HIS A 197 -11.49 -0.63 -0.78
N ILE A 198 -10.80 -1.19 0.22
CA ILE A 198 -11.21 -2.41 0.95
C ILE A 198 -12.62 -2.26 1.56
N SER A 199 -13.01 -1.02 1.91
CA SER A 199 -14.35 -0.73 2.44
C SER A 199 -15.48 -1.14 1.49
N LEU A 200 -15.24 -1.06 0.17
CA LEU A 200 -16.21 -1.40 -0.88
C LEU A 200 -16.01 -2.80 -1.46
N GLU A 201 -14.89 -3.45 -1.17
CA GLU A 201 -14.62 -4.83 -1.60
C GLU A 201 -15.58 -5.86 -0.98
N LYS A 202 -16.34 -5.47 0.03
CA LYS A 202 -17.39 -6.30 0.64
C LYS A 202 -18.66 -6.43 -0.20
N SER A 203 -18.84 -5.50 -1.15
CA SER A 203 -20.00 -5.45 -2.05
C SER A 203 -19.62 -5.79 -3.49
N TYR A 204 -18.34 -6.10 -3.74
CA TYR A 204 -17.80 -6.47 -5.05
C TYR A 204 -17.97 -7.98 -5.27
N PRO A 205 -18.05 -8.50 -6.52
CA PRO A 205 -18.14 -9.95 -6.76
C PRO A 205 -17.04 -10.71 -6.00
N GLY A 206 -17.47 -11.51 -5.03
CA GLY A 206 -16.62 -12.34 -4.16
C GLY A 206 -16.53 -11.92 -2.68
N ASP A 207 -16.91 -10.71 -2.28
CA ASP A 207 -16.82 -10.25 -0.88
C ASP A 207 -15.42 -10.47 -0.23
N ILE A 208 -14.38 -10.05 -0.98
CA ILE A 208 -12.98 -10.27 -0.59
C ILE A 208 -12.49 -9.32 0.52
N GLY A 209 -13.26 -8.26 0.80
CA GLY A 209 -12.94 -7.23 1.80
C GLY A 209 -13.19 -7.68 3.25
N ASN A 210 -13.83 -8.83 3.46
CA ASN A 210 -13.99 -9.42 4.79
C ASN A 210 -12.66 -9.88 5.38
N LEU A 211 -12.52 -9.70 6.70
CA LEU A 211 -11.33 -10.11 7.43
C LEU A 211 -11.22 -11.64 7.45
N ARG A 212 -10.27 -12.16 6.66
CA ARG A 212 -9.92 -13.59 6.58
C ARG A 212 -8.51 -13.77 7.10
N LEU A 213 -8.27 -14.82 7.87
CA LEU A 213 -7.05 -15.00 8.63
C LEU A 213 -6.37 -16.31 8.22
N LYS A 214 -5.04 -16.30 8.10
CA LYS A 214 -4.25 -17.54 8.17
C LYS A 214 -4.28 -18.08 9.61
N SER A 215 -4.19 -19.40 9.78
CA SER A 215 -3.99 -19.97 11.12
C SER A 215 -2.66 -19.52 11.72
N VAL A 216 -2.53 -19.61 13.05
CA VAL A 216 -1.28 -19.27 13.74
C VAL A 216 -0.15 -20.17 13.24
N ASP A 217 -0.39 -21.49 13.16
CA ASP A 217 0.62 -22.44 12.72
C ASP A 217 1.07 -22.16 11.27
N ARG A 218 0.15 -21.76 10.39
CA ARG A 218 0.50 -21.32 9.05
C ARG A 218 1.40 -20.08 9.03
N VAL A 219 1.12 -19.10 9.89
CA VAL A 219 1.96 -17.89 10.01
C VAL A 219 3.37 -18.26 10.48
N ILE A 220 3.48 -19.11 11.51
CA ILE A 220 4.78 -19.58 12.01
C ILE A 220 5.54 -20.34 10.94
N GLN A 221 4.86 -21.24 10.19
CA GLN A 221 5.46 -21.96 9.06
C GLN A 221 6.07 -21.00 8.02
N GLU A 222 5.33 -19.96 7.60
CA GLU A 222 5.84 -18.99 6.63
C GLU A 222 7.03 -18.18 7.18
N ILE A 223 7.01 -17.82 8.46
CA ILE A 223 8.13 -17.14 9.12
C ILE A 223 9.37 -18.04 9.16
N ASP A 224 9.21 -19.33 9.47
CA ASP A 224 10.33 -20.28 9.49
C ASP A 224 10.94 -20.47 8.10
N VAL A 225 10.10 -20.52 7.04
CA VAL A 225 10.58 -20.52 5.65
C VAL A 225 11.40 -19.26 5.37
N LEU A 226 10.91 -18.07 5.72
CA LEU A 226 11.64 -16.83 5.52
C LEU A 226 12.97 -16.80 6.29
N LYS A 227 12.97 -17.25 7.56
CA LYS A 227 14.20 -17.35 8.37
C LYS A 227 15.20 -18.31 7.77
N SER A 228 14.76 -19.43 7.18
CA SER A 228 15.63 -20.37 6.49
C SER A 228 16.32 -19.77 5.25
N LEU A 229 15.71 -18.73 4.66
CA LEU A 229 16.26 -17.93 3.56
C LEU A 229 17.06 -16.70 4.06
N GLY A 230 17.44 -16.67 5.35
CA GLY A 230 18.28 -15.63 5.92
C GLY A 230 17.56 -14.32 6.27
N VAL A 231 16.22 -14.26 6.15
CA VAL A 231 15.45 -13.07 6.50
C VAL A 231 15.61 -12.73 7.98
N LYS A 232 15.94 -11.47 8.25
CA LYS A 232 16.09 -10.90 9.60
C LYS A 232 15.07 -9.81 9.91
N LYS A 233 14.35 -9.31 8.90
CA LYS A 233 13.27 -8.33 9.08
C LYS A 233 12.03 -8.72 8.29
N VAL A 234 10.88 -8.73 8.96
CA VAL A 234 9.57 -8.97 8.31
C VAL A 234 8.74 -7.69 8.34
N TYR A 235 8.15 -7.38 7.20
CA TYR A 235 7.20 -6.28 7.02
C TYR A 235 5.79 -6.85 6.90
N PHE A 236 4.93 -6.61 7.88
CA PHE A 236 3.54 -7.06 7.82
C PHE A 236 2.71 -6.15 6.91
N GLU A 237 2.03 -6.77 5.95
CA GLU A 237 1.22 -6.12 4.92
C GLU A 237 -0.29 -6.21 5.20
N ASP A 238 -0.67 -6.75 6.35
CA ASP A 238 -2.06 -6.91 6.76
C ASP A 238 -2.77 -5.56 6.86
N ASP A 239 -3.98 -5.47 6.29
CA ASP A 239 -4.84 -4.28 6.43
C ASP A 239 -5.36 -4.09 7.86
N SER A 240 -5.29 -5.15 8.68
CA SER A 240 -5.86 -5.20 10.03
C SER A 240 -5.14 -6.21 10.92
N LEU A 241 -3.80 -6.14 10.95
CA LEU A 241 -2.92 -7.05 11.69
C LEU A 241 -3.39 -7.34 13.13
N LEU A 242 -3.78 -6.28 13.86
CA LEU A 242 -4.08 -6.34 15.29
C LEU A 242 -5.55 -6.65 15.62
N ALA A 243 -6.39 -6.96 14.63
CA ALA A 243 -7.85 -7.04 14.82
C ALA A 243 -8.33 -8.16 15.77
N LYS A 244 -7.58 -9.27 15.88
CA LYS A 244 -7.90 -10.40 16.77
C LYS A 244 -6.84 -10.54 17.86
N LYS A 245 -6.98 -9.78 18.94
CA LYS A 245 -6.00 -9.67 20.03
C LYS A 245 -5.48 -11.01 20.57
N ALA A 246 -6.34 -12.01 20.76
CA ALA A 246 -5.92 -13.35 21.21
C ALA A 246 -4.99 -14.05 20.21
N ARG A 247 -5.33 -14.03 18.91
CA ARG A 247 -4.49 -14.56 17.83
C ARG A 247 -3.15 -13.83 17.77
N VAL A 248 -3.19 -12.51 17.91
CA VAL A 248 -1.99 -11.66 17.87
C VAL A 248 -1.06 -12.01 19.02
N LYS A 249 -1.59 -12.20 20.24
CA LYS A 249 -0.82 -12.64 21.40
C LYS A 249 -0.19 -14.02 21.18
N ASP A 250 -0.88 -14.95 20.52
CA ASP A 250 -0.33 -16.28 20.19
C ASP A 250 0.82 -16.17 19.17
N ILE A 251 0.61 -15.48 18.05
CA ILE A 251 1.65 -15.28 17.01
C ILE A 251 2.89 -14.65 17.62
N PHE A 252 2.75 -13.47 18.24
CA PHE A 252 3.92 -12.73 18.73
C PHE A 252 4.51 -13.32 20.01
N GLY A 253 3.71 -14.04 20.80
CA GLY A 253 4.19 -14.87 21.90
C GLY A 253 5.15 -15.98 21.43
N ARG A 254 4.83 -16.63 20.31
CA ARG A 254 5.72 -17.64 19.68
C ARG A 254 6.97 -17.04 19.03
N LEU A 255 6.99 -15.74 18.79
CA LEU A 255 8.13 -15.03 18.20
C LEU A 255 9.05 -14.38 19.23
N LEU A 256 8.73 -14.48 20.53
CA LEU A 256 9.60 -14.00 21.60
C LEU A 256 10.99 -14.64 21.50
N GLY A 257 12.03 -13.81 21.42
CA GLY A 257 13.42 -14.27 21.29
C GLY A 257 13.77 -14.89 19.92
N ALA A 258 12.91 -14.77 18.91
CA ALA A 258 13.16 -15.33 17.58
C ALA A 258 14.28 -14.62 16.80
N GLY A 259 14.79 -13.49 17.31
CA GLY A 259 15.84 -12.69 16.68
C GLY A 259 15.40 -12.03 15.37
N LEU A 260 14.11 -11.74 15.24
CA LEU A 260 13.49 -11.13 14.06
C LEU A 260 13.11 -9.68 14.38
N LYS A 261 13.44 -8.75 13.48
CA LYS A 261 12.87 -7.40 13.49
C LYS A 261 11.55 -7.38 12.75
N ILE A 262 10.58 -6.63 13.27
CA ILE A 262 9.23 -6.58 12.75
C ILE A 262 8.80 -5.13 12.59
N ALA A 263 8.14 -4.82 11.49
CA ALA A 263 7.41 -3.58 11.29
C ALA A 263 6.11 -3.83 10.54
N ASP A 264 5.13 -2.94 10.70
CA ASP A 264 3.98 -2.86 9.81
C ASP A 264 4.21 -1.77 8.74
N VAL A 265 3.64 -2.00 7.56
CA VAL A 265 3.75 -1.05 6.44
C VAL A 265 2.52 -0.16 6.35
N ASN A 266 1.34 -0.72 6.62
CA ASN A 266 0.06 -0.08 6.35
C ASN A 266 -0.51 0.74 7.52
N GLY A 267 0.12 0.69 8.71
CA GLY A 267 -0.47 1.22 9.93
C GLY A 267 -1.35 0.20 10.65
N VAL A 268 -1.57 0.44 11.93
CA VAL A 268 -2.53 -0.34 12.74
C VAL A 268 -3.73 0.50 13.14
N ASN A 269 -4.92 -0.09 13.16
CA ASN A 269 -6.10 0.58 13.70
C ASN A 269 -5.93 0.80 15.20
N LEU A 270 -5.81 2.06 15.61
CA LEU A 270 -5.39 2.45 16.96
C LEU A 270 -6.31 1.89 18.05
N VAL A 271 -7.60 1.69 17.77
CA VAL A 271 -8.56 1.07 18.70
C VAL A 271 -8.09 -0.28 19.27
N HIS A 272 -7.28 -1.04 18.54
CA HIS A 272 -6.76 -2.32 19.03
C HIS A 272 -5.68 -2.18 20.11
N LEU A 273 -5.09 -0.99 20.25
CA LEU A 273 -4.08 -0.65 21.26
C LEU A 273 -4.70 -0.08 22.55
N PHE A 274 -6.03 -0.02 22.63
CA PHE A 274 -6.75 0.32 23.85
C PHE A 274 -7.42 -0.92 24.45
N VAL A 275 -7.64 -0.85 25.77
CA VAL A 275 -8.35 -1.86 26.55
C VAL A 275 -9.31 -1.16 27.49
N ARG A 276 -10.44 -1.80 27.78
CA ARG A 276 -11.40 -1.28 28.76
C ARG A 276 -10.88 -1.55 30.17
N ASP A 277 -10.72 -0.50 30.95
CA ASP A 277 -10.36 -0.61 32.35
C ASP A 277 -11.46 -1.35 33.13
N ALA A 278 -11.06 -2.34 33.94
CA ALA A 278 -12.01 -3.22 34.62
C ALA A 278 -12.88 -2.47 35.65
N VAL A 279 -12.36 -1.42 36.26
CA VAL A 279 -13.01 -0.66 37.33
C VAL A 279 -13.76 0.55 36.77
N THR A 280 -13.06 1.45 36.09
CA THR A 280 -13.62 2.72 35.60
C THR A 280 -14.48 2.55 34.34
N LYS A 281 -14.37 1.40 33.67
CA LYS A 281 -14.97 1.11 32.36
C LYS A 281 -14.53 2.05 31.23
N LYS A 282 -13.62 2.98 31.46
CA LYS A 282 -13.04 3.86 30.44
C LYS A 282 -12.02 3.10 29.60
N LEU A 283 -11.76 3.56 28.37
CA LEU A 283 -10.65 3.04 27.59
C LEU A 283 -9.34 3.60 28.16
N LYS A 284 -8.32 2.74 28.21
CA LYS A 284 -6.94 3.11 28.50
C LYS A 284 -6.01 2.43 27.52
N VAL A 285 -4.80 2.95 27.36
CA VAL A 285 -3.76 2.32 26.55
C VAL A 285 -3.42 0.94 27.14
N ASP A 286 -3.34 -0.06 26.28
CA ASP A 286 -2.95 -1.42 26.66
C ASP A 286 -1.42 -1.55 26.63
N GLN A 287 -0.77 -1.11 27.71
CA GLN A 287 0.68 -1.11 27.82
C GLN A 287 1.28 -2.52 27.74
N GLU A 288 0.69 -3.51 28.40
CA GLU A 288 1.17 -4.90 28.36
C GLU A 288 1.16 -5.46 26.93
N TYR A 289 0.17 -5.04 26.12
CA TYR A 289 0.11 -5.44 24.72
C TYR A 289 1.22 -4.78 23.89
N LEU A 290 1.54 -3.51 24.13
CA LEU A 290 2.69 -2.84 23.48
C LEU A 290 4.02 -3.49 23.88
N GLU A 291 4.19 -3.85 25.16
CA GLU A 291 5.39 -4.53 25.66
C GLU A 291 5.56 -5.91 25.00
N LEU A 292 4.48 -6.66 24.81
CA LEU A 292 4.52 -7.92 24.06
C LEU A 292 4.97 -7.72 22.62
N LEU A 293 4.37 -6.75 21.92
CA LEU A 293 4.72 -6.44 20.53
C LEU A 293 6.21 -6.08 20.42
N TYR A 294 6.70 -5.18 21.28
CA TYR A 294 8.12 -4.84 21.33
C TYR A 294 9.01 -6.06 21.58
N ALA A 295 8.69 -6.87 22.60
CA ALA A 295 9.48 -8.06 22.95
C ALA A 295 9.49 -9.12 21.83
N SER A 296 8.47 -9.16 20.98
CA SER A 296 8.40 -10.03 19.80
C SER A 296 9.23 -9.55 18.61
N GLY A 297 9.76 -8.33 18.67
CA GLY A 297 10.64 -7.77 17.64
C GLY A 297 10.11 -6.54 16.92
N PHE A 298 8.95 -5.98 17.31
CA PHE A 298 8.48 -4.72 16.69
C PHE A 298 9.44 -3.57 16.98
N ASP A 299 10.11 -3.08 15.95
CA ASP A 299 10.97 -1.90 16.02
C ASP A 299 10.22 -0.62 15.61
N GLN A 300 9.15 -0.76 14.85
CA GLN A 300 8.30 0.33 14.41
C GLN A 300 6.83 -0.11 14.34
N ILE A 301 5.92 0.76 14.80
CA ILE A 301 4.49 0.64 14.52
C ILE A 301 3.96 1.96 13.97
N SER A 302 3.39 1.94 12.76
CA SER A 302 2.82 3.15 12.15
C SER A 302 1.43 3.46 12.73
N PHE A 303 1.21 4.71 13.15
CA PHE A 303 -0.02 5.18 13.79
C PHE A 303 -0.84 6.09 12.86
N PRO A 304 -1.81 5.54 12.11
CA PRO A 304 -2.74 6.34 11.32
C PRO A 304 -3.77 7.00 12.25
N VAL A 305 -3.48 8.24 12.67
CA VAL A 305 -4.40 9.07 13.47
C VAL A 305 -5.43 9.74 12.56
N GLU A 306 -5.05 10.01 11.32
CA GLU A 306 -5.87 10.57 10.23
C GLU A 306 -6.31 12.02 10.45
N SER A 307 -6.95 12.38 11.57
CA SER A 307 -7.43 13.76 11.80
C SER A 307 -7.56 14.09 13.28
N GLY A 308 -7.41 15.38 13.60
CA GLY A 308 -7.73 15.97 14.90
C GLY A 308 -9.18 16.47 15.02
N SER A 309 -10.01 16.31 13.99
CA SER A 309 -11.45 16.61 14.02
C SER A 309 -12.27 15.32 14.13
N GLN A 310 -13.09 15.21 15.19
CA GLN A 310 -13.98 14.06 15.36
C GLN A 310 -14.99 13.95 14.19
N ARG A 311 -15.46 15.08 13.66
CA ARG A 311 -16.37 15.10 12.50
C ARG A 311 -15.73 14.47 11.26
N VAL A 312 -14.47 14.81 10.98
CA VAL A 312 -13.72 14.26 9.83
C VAL A 312 -13.46 12.77 10.04
N LEU A 313 -13.07 12.36 11.26
CA LEU A 313 -12.88 10.95 11.60
C LEU A 313 -14.16 10.14 11.41
N ASP A 314 -15.29 10.60 11.93
CA ASP A 314 -16.57 9.90 11.83
C ASP A 314 -17.01 9.73 10.38
N LYS A 315 -16.81 10.77 9.56
CA LYS A 315 -17.22 10.78 8.15
C LYS A 315 -16.30 9.97 7.24
N TYR A 316 -14.97 10.08 7.40
CA TYR A 316 -14.00 9.54 6.44
C TYR A 316 -13.19 8.37 6.97
N ALA A 317 -12.93 8.30 8.29
CA ALA A 317 -12.11 7.28 8.96
C ALA A 317 -12.93 6.46 9.99
N THR A 318 -14.17 6.11 9.60
CA THR A 318 -15.22 5.67 10.53
C THR A 318 -14.80 4.49 11.41
N ALA A 319 -15.12 4.62 12.71
CA ALA A 319 -14.94 3.63 13.78
C ALA A 319 -13.48 3.30 14.16
N LYS A 320 -12.47 4.04 13.66
CA LYS A 320 -11.06 3.81 14.02
C LYS A 320 -10.63 4.49 15.32
N LEU A 321 -11.14 5.69 15.59
CA LEU A 321 -10.67 6.55 16.68
C LEU A 321 -11.79 7.47 17.18
N HIS A 322 -11.86 7.64 18.50
CA HIS A 322 -12.72 8.62 19.16
C HIS A 322 -11.88 9.49 20.12
N LEU A 323 -11.60 10.72 19.72
CA LEU A 323 -10.58 11.58 20.34
C LEU A 323 -10.83 11.87 21.82
N GLU A 324 -12.09 11.94 22.25
CA GLU A 324 -12.41 12.20 23.66
C GLU A 324 -12.21 10.99 24.58
N THR A 325 -12.33 9.76 24.03
CA THR A 325 -12.31 8.54 24.85
C THR A 325 -11.01 7.76 24.69
N MET A 326 -10.22 8.07 23.68
CA MET A 326 -8.97 7.39 23.33
C MET A 326 -7.82 8.40 23.37
N ASP A 327 -7.03 8.37 24.44
CA ASP A 327 -5.88 9.25 24.60
C ASP A 327 -4.70 8.79 23.72
N VAL A 328 -4.67 9.31 22.49
CA VAL A 328 -3.62 9.04 21.49
C VAL A 328 -2.27 9.65 21.87
N VAL A 329 -2.26 10.70 22.69
CA VAL A 329 -1.01 11.33 23.16
C VAL A 329 -0.34 10.42 24.19
N GLU A 330 -1.13 9.86 25.11
CA GLU A 330 -0.63 8.84 26.04
C GLU A 330 -0.21 7.55 25.32
N LEU A 331 -0.93 7.14 24.27
CA LEU A 331 -0.55 5.99 23.46
C LEU A 331 0.87 6.16 22.88
N VAL A 332 1.14 7.30 22.25
CA VAL A 332 2.47 7.62 21.71
C VAL A 332 3.51 7.66 22.82
N ARG A 333 3.21 8.31 23.96
CA ARG A 333 4.12 8.40 25.10
C ARG A 333 4.52 7.03 25.65
N ILE A 334 3.56 6.13 25.81
CA ILE A 334 3.81 4.77 26.29
C ILE A 334 4.59 3.98 25.25
N ALA A 335 4.20 4.04 23.97
CA ALA A 335 4.89 3.30 22.91
C ALA A 335 6.36 3.73 22.78
N ALA A 336 6.64 5.03 22.81
CA ALA A 336 8.00 5.58 22.81
C ALA A 336 8.80 5.11 24.05
N ARG A 337 8.18 5.09 25.24
CA ARG A 337 8.80 4.60 26.48
C ARG A 337 9.11 3.10 26.45
N VAL A 338 8.25 2.30 25.82
CA VAL A 338 8.47 0.86 25.60
C VAL A 338 9.62 0.62 24.60
N GLY A 339 9.90 1.59 23.72
CA GLY A 339 10.97 1.52 22.73
C GLY A 339 10.48 1.26 21.30
N ILE A 340 9.18 1.37 21.04
CA ILE A 340 8.60 1.26 19.70
C ILE A 340 8.68 2.62 19.01
N SER A 341 9.28 2.66 17.83
CA SER A 341 9.22 3.84 16.97
C SER A 341 7.80 4.03 16.41
N CYS A 342 7.20 5.21 16.60
CA CYS A 342 5.84 5.49 16.14
C CYS A 342 5.80 6.66 15.13
N PRO A 343 5.99 6.40 13.83
CA PRO A 343 5.57 7.31 12.78
C PRO A 343 4.06 7.55 12.85
N VAL A 344 3.64 8.81 12.75
CA VAL A 344 2.22 9.19 12.75
C VAL A 344 1.79 9.62 11.35
N GLY A 345 0.62 9.16 10.92
CA GLY A 345 -0.04 9.60 9.70
C GLY A 345 -1.24 10.50 10.00
N ILE A 346 -1.28 11.67 9.37
CA ILE A 346 -2.40 12.60 9.35
C ILE A 346 -2.79 12.85 7.89
N MET A 347 -4.09 12.92 7.62
CA MET A 347 -4.67 13.27 6.33
C MET A 347 -5.29 14.66 6.41
N MET A 348 -5.20 15.43 5.33
CA MET A 348 -5.83 16.75 5.24
C MET A 348 -6.25 17.09 3.81
N GLY A 349 -7.36 17.83 3.68
CA GLY A 349 -7.92 18.23 2.39
C GLY A 349 -9.05 17.33 1.92
N PHE A 350 -9.84 16.76 2.83
CA PHE A 350 -11.08 16.09 2.44
C PHE A 350 -12.07 17.08 1.80
N PRO A 351 -13.02 16.62 0.96
CA PRO A 351 -13.88 17.51 0.17
C PRO A 351 -14.57 18.63 0.96
N ASP A 352 -15.04 18.32 2.18
CA ASP A 352 -15.76 19.26 3.05
C ASP A 352 -15.01 19.58 4.36
N GLU A 353 -13.70 19.31 4.43
CA GLU A 353 -12.89 19.64 5.59
C GLU A 353 -12.58 21.14 5.60
N THR A 354 -12.81 21.77 6.75
CA THR A 354 -12.55 23.20 6.91
C THR A 354 -11.10 23.45 7.32
N GLU A 355 -10.58 24.65 7.04
CA GLU A 355 -9.21 25.02 7.45
C GLU A 355 -9.03 24.92 8.97
N ALA A 356 -10.04 25.25 9.77
CA ALA A 356 -10.00 25.11 11.22
C ALA A 356 -9.78 23.65 11.67
N GLU A 357 -10.39 22.67 10.98
CA GLU A 357 -10.21 21.24 11.27
C GLU A 357 -8.85 20.71 10.81
N ILE A 358 -8.32 21.23 9.70
CA ILE A 358 -6.93 20.97 9.31
C ILE A 358 -5.99 21.44 10.42
N LEU A 359 -6.19 22.66 10.94
CA LEU A 359 -5.36 23.21 12.02
C LEU A 359 -5.50 22.43 13.34
N GLN A 360 -6.69 21.91 13.67
CA GLN A 360 -6.85 20.96 14.80
C GLN A 360 -5.99 19.72 14.63
N SER A 361 -5.91 19.18 13.40
CA SER A 361 -5.08 18.03 13.07
C SER A 361 -3.58 18.34 13.21
N VAL A 362 -3.15 19.53 12.80
CA VAL A 362 -1.76 19.98 12.97
C VAL A 362 -1.40 20.17 14.44
N GLU A 363 -2.29 20.75 15.24
CA GLU A 363 -2.06 20.92 16.69
C GLU A 363 -2.01 19.57 17.42
N LEU A 364 -2.88 18.63 17.06
CA LEU A 364 -2.78 17.26 17.57
C LEU A 364 -1.44 16.63 17.18
N ALA A 365 -1.02 16.74 15.92
CA ALA A 365 0.25 16.21 15.46
C ALA A 365 1.46 16.77 16.24
N ARG A 366 1.45 18.07 16.55
CA ARG A 366 2.46 18.71 17.40
C ARG A 366 2.54 18.06 18.78
N ARG A 367 1.39 17.85 19.43
CA ARG A 367 1.31 17.17 20.73
C ARG A 367 1.81 15.72 20.67
N LEU A 368 1.61 15.03 19.54
CA LEU A 368 2.10 13.65 19.34
C LEU A 368 3.62 13.62 19.18
N VAL A 369 4.21 14.55 18.42
CA VAL A 369 5.68 14.69 18.34
C VAL A 369 6.26 15.04 19.70
N ASP A 370 5.68 16.00 20.43
CA ASP A 370 6.08 16.36 21.79
C ASP A 370 5.99 15.17 22.77
N ALA A 371 5.09 14.19 22.51
CA ALA A 371 4.93 12.98 23.31
C ALA A 371 5.90 11.84 22.93
N GLY A 372 6.69 11.99 21.85
CA GLY A 372 7.69 11.02 21.44
C GLY A 372 7.41 10.31 20.11
N ALA A 373 6.47 10.78 19.29
CA ALA A 373 6.32 10.25 17.93
C ALA A 373 7.61 10.52 17.12
N LYS A 374 8.05 9.54 16.32
CA LYS A 374 9.31 9.65 15.56
C LYS A 374 9.26 10.79 14.53
N TYR A 375 8.11 10.90 13.86
CA TYR A 375 7.76 12.00 12.97
C TYR A 375 6.26 11.94 12.68
N CYS A 376 5.70 13.03 12.16
CA CYS A 376 4.38 13.09 11.59
C CYS A 376 4.45 13.33 10.08
N SER A 377 3.80 12.46 9.32
CA SER A 377 3.56 12.62 7.89
C SER A 377 2.17 13.19 7.64
N PHE A 378 2.10 14.17 6.74
CA PHE A 378 0.85 14.77 6.31
C PHE A 378 0.56 14.35 4.87
N TYR A 379 -0.55 13.62 4.70
CA TYR A 379 -1.00 13.04 3.45
C TYR A 379 -2.22 13.78 2.91
N ILE A 380 -2.39 13.72 1.60
CA ILE A 380 -3.57 14.22 0.91
C ILE A 380 -4.50 13.04 0.63
N PRO A 381 -5.81 13.12 0.95
CA PRO A 381 -6.76 12.06 0.61
C PRO A 381 -6.93 12.01 -0.91
N ILE A 382 -6.50 10.90 -1.51
CA ILE A 382 -6.62 10.69 -2.95
C ILE A 382 -7.86 9.85 -3.25
N PRO A 383 -8.79 10.32 -4.10
CA PRO A 383 -9.95 9.56 -4.53
C PRO A 383 -9.53 8.47 -5.51
N PHE A 384 -8.94 7.36 -5.04
CA PHE A 384 -8.58 6.25 -5.92
C PHE A 384 -9.83 5.52 -6.42
N PRO A 385 -9.88 5.13 -7.71
CA PRO A 385 -10.95 4.30 -8.25
C PRO A 385 -11.25 3.08 -7.36
N GLY A 386 -12.53 2.87 -7.05
CA GLY A 386 -13.00 1.82 -6.15
C GLY A 386 -13.05 2.17 -4.66
N SER A 387 -12.73 3.40 -4.28
CA SER A 387 -12.98 3.93 -2.94
C SER A 387 -14.31 4.70 -2.88
N GLN A 388 -14.93 4.77 -1.70
CA GLN A 388 -16.11 5.62 -1.50
C GLN A 388 -15.79 7.10 -1.77
N LEU A 389 -14.59 7.54 -1.43
CA LEU A 389 -14.10 8.88 -1.69
C LEU A 389 -14.05 9.17 -3.19
N TYR A 390 -13.71 8.20 -4.04
CA TYR A 390 -13.79 8.36 -5.48
C TYR A 390 -15.20 8.60 -5.97
N HIS A 391 -16.18 7.83 -5.49
CA HIS A 391 -17.58 8.06 -5.84
C HIS A 391 -18.06 9.46 -5.39
N MET A 392 -17.72 9.86 -4.17
CA MET A 392 -18.02 11.21 -3.64
C MET A 392 -17.36 12.30 -4.48
N ALA A 393 -16.11 12.11 -4.90
CA ALA A 393 -15.36 13.09 -5.66
C ALA A 393 -15.93 13.26 -7.07
N ILE A 394 -16.27 12.17 -7.76
CA ILE A 394 -16.91 12.24 -9.08
C ILE A 394 -18.31 12.86 -8.97
N SER A 395 -19.15 12.40 -8.05
CA SER A 395 -20.52 12.92 -7.91
C SER A 395 -20.56 14.38 -7.48
N GLY A 396 -19.60 14.82 -6.67
CA GLY A 396 -19.46 16.21 -6.23
C GLY A 396 -18.76 17.12 -7.24
N GLY A 397 -18.29 16.59 -8.37
CA GLY A 397 -17.51 17.34 -9.36
C GLY A 397 -16.13 17.79 -8.84
N HIS A 398 -15.60 17.09 -7.85
CA HIS A 398 -14.27 17.30 -7.27
C HIS A 398 -13.17 16.59 -8.06
N LEU A 399 -13.50 15.60 -8.89
CA LEU A 399 -12.56 14.91 -9.77
C LEU A 399 -13.17 14.80 -11.17
N ASP A 400 -12.34 15.03 -12.20
CA ASP A 400 -12.76 14.88 -13.59
C ASP A 400 -12.88 13.40 -13.99
N LEU A 401 -13.78 13.08 -14.93
CA LEU A 401 -13.97 11.71 -15.42
C LEU A 401 -12.74 11.20 -16.20
N ASP A 402 -12.05 12.10 -16.89
CA ASP A 402 -10.83 11.85 -17.67
C ASP A 402 -9.55 12.13 -16.85
N PHE A 403 -9.61 12.05 -15.52
CA PHE A 403 -8.47 12.30 -14.64
C PHE A 403 -7.19 11.59 -15.08
N ASP A 404 -6.05 12.27 -14.91
CA ASP A 404 -4.74 11.69 -15.11
C ASP A 404 -4.37 10.79 -13.91
N PRO A 405 -4.15 9.47 -14.11
CA PRO A 405 -3.83 8.57 -13.02
C PRO A 405 -2.41 8.82 -12.48
N ASP A 406 -1.48 9.35 -13.29
CA ASP A 406 -0.08 9.52 -12.92
C ASP A 406 0.11 10.58 -11.82
N ILE A 407 -0.81 11.54 -11.71
CA ILE A 407 -0.76 12.62 -10.71
C ILE A 407 -1.43 12.25 -9.38
N MET A 408 -2.07 11.08 -9.27
CA MET A 408 -2.77 10.61 -8.06
C MET A 408 -1.81 10.15 -6.95
N ASN A 409 -0.97 11.06 -6.44
CA ASN A 409 -0.01 10.80 -5.38
C ASN A 409 -0.47 11.37 -4.04
N TRP A 410 -0.15 10.67 -2.95
CA TRP A 410 -0.56 10.97 -1.56
C TRP A 410 0.03 12.28 -0.96
N HIS A 411 0.69 13.11 -1.77
CA HIS A 411 1.33 14.36 -1.35
C HIS A 411 0.82 15.59 -2.10
N ARG A 412 0.08 15.41 -3.19
CA ARG A 412 -0.47 16.53 -3.98
C ARG A 412 -1.98 16.37 -4.14
N PRO A 413 -2.75 17.44 -3.94
CA PRO A 413 -4.18 17.41 -4.17
C PRO A 413 -4.51 17.28 -5.66
N VAL A 414 -5.41 16.34 -5.94
CA VAL A 414 -6.02 16.15 -7.27
C VAL A 414 -7.50 16.54 -7.29
N MET A 415 -8.09 16.76 -6.10
CA MET A 415 -9.47 17.19 -5.99
C MET A 415 -9.58 18.72 -6.15
N LYS A 416 -10.63 19.17 -6.84
CA LYS A 416 -11.00 20.57 -7.02
C LYS A 416 -12.32 20.89 -6.32
N LYS A 417 -12.66 22.19 -6.22
CA LYS A 417 -13.92 22.66 -5.63
C LYS A 417 -14.17 22.14 -4.20
N THR A 418 -13.10 21.86 -3.47
CA THR A 418 -13.12 21.47 -2.05
C THR A 418 -13.33 22.71 -1.18
N THR A 419 -13.78 22.53 0.07
CA THR A 419 -13.99 23.65 1.02
C THR A 419 -12.73 24.48 1.23
N VAL A 420 -11.58 23.83 1.37
CA VAL A 420 -10.27 24.49 1.32
C VAL A 420 -9.66 24.27 -0.07
N PRO A 421 -9.29 25.32 -0.81
CA PRO A 421 -8.71 25.18 -2.14
C PRO A 421 -7.43 24.32 -2.15
N PRO A 422 -7.16 23.54 -3.22
CA PRO A 422 -6.03 22.61 -3.27
C PRO A 422 -4.67 23.29 -3.08
N GLU A 423 -4.49 24.51 -3.59
CA GLU A 423 -3.27 25.29 -3.37
C GLU A 423 -3.06 25.58 -1.89
N ARG A 424 -4.13 25.95 -1.18
CA ARG A 424 -4.10 26.22 0.25
C ARG A 424 -3.86 24.96 1.07
N VAL A 425 -4.45 23.82 0.68
CA VAL A 425 -4.16 22.52 1.32
C VAL A 425 -2.68 22.17 1.18
N LEU A 426 -2.09 22.37 0.01
CA LEU A 426 -0.67 22.08 -0.23
C LEU A 426 0.24 22.99 0.62
N GLU A 427 -0.07 24.28 0.71
CA GLU A 427 0.62 25.22 1.61
C GLU A 427 0.57 24.76 3.06
N LEU A 428 -0.63 24.43 3.57
CA LEU A 428 -0.85 23.97 4.94
C LEU A 428 -0.11 22.66 5.21
N ARG A 429 -0.11 21.72 4.26
CA ARG A 429 0.61 20.45 4.37
C ARG A 429 2.13 20.66 4.49
N GLU A 430 2.71 21.46 3.60
CA GLU A 430 4.15 21.76 3.62
C GLU A 430 4.56 22.52 4.88
N TRP A 431 3.76 23.51 5.29
CA TRP A 431 3.96 24.23 6.54
C TRP A 431 3.88 23.29 7.75
N ALA A 432 2.83 22.48 7.86
CA ALA A 432 2.64 21.55 8.96
C ALA A 432 3.78 20.52 9.05
N TRP A 433 4.19 19.94 7.92
CA TRP A 433 5.31 18.99 7.90
C TRP A 433 6.61 19.59 8.41
N ARG A 434 6.89 20.86 8.06
CA ARG A 434 8.10 21.57 8.51
C ARG A 434 8.02 22.03 9.96
N SER A 435 6.84 22.47 10.42
CA SER A 435 6.67 23.08 11.73
C SER A 435 6.45 22.08 12.86
N VAL A 436 5.84 20.93 12.57
CA VAL A 436 5.54 19.89 13.57
C VAL A 436 6.73 18.98 13.82
N ASN A 437 7.52 18.67 12.79
CA ASN A 437 8.64 17.75 12.91
C ASN A 437 9.91 18.43 13.42
N HIS A 438 10.75 17.70 14.15
CA HIS A 438 12.05 18.20 14.59
C HIS A 438 12.94 18.64 13.42
N ASN A 439 13.67 19.75 13.62
CA ASN A 439 14.55 20.33 12.59
C ASN A 439 15.57 19.32 12.03
N ASP A 440 16.13 18.46 12.88
CA ASP A 440 17.10 17.45 12.46
C ASP A 440 16.47 16.42 11.53
N TYR A 441 15.26 15.95 11.84
CA TYR A 441 14.50 15.05 10.97
C TYR A 441 14.16 15.73 9.64
N VAL A 442 13.72 17.00 9.68
CA VAL A 442 13.41 17.77 8.47
C VAL A 442 14.67 17.93 7.61
N ALA A 443 15.79 18.31 8.20
CA ALA A 443 17.07 18.49 7.51
C ALA A 443 17.56 17.15 6.92
N GLU A 444 17.51 16.08 7.70
CA GLU A 444 17.85 14.73 7.28
C GLU A 444 16.96 14.31 6.11
N ARG A 445 15.63 14.40 6.23
CA ARG A 445 14.70 14.05 5.15
C ARG A 445 14.88 14.92 3.93
N LEU A 446 15.15 16.21 4.04
CA LEU A 446 15.44 17.07 2.88
C LEU A 446 16.78 16.71 2.22
N SER A 447 17.77 16.26 2.99
CA SER A 447 19.05 15.77 2.47
C SER A 447 18.95 14.39 1.81
N LYS A 448 18.09 13.52 2.37
CA LYS A 448 17.78 12.17 1.89
C LYS A 448 16.66 12.14 0.86
N ASN A 449 15.94 13.25 0.69
CA ASN A 449 14.82 13.34 -0.23
C ASN A 449 15.39 12.96 -1.57
N ILE A 450 14.81 11.94 -2.18
CA ILE A 450 15.38 11.35 -3.37
C ILE A 450 15.52 12.44 -4.45
N GLY A 451 14.66 13.47 -4.40
CA GLY A 451 14.79 14.75 -5.10
C GLY A 451 16.18 15.37 -5.13
N ARG A 452 17.00 15.34 -4.07
CA ARG A 452 18.39 15.84 -4.08
C ARG A 452 19.42 14.87 -4.70
N ARG A 453 19.17 13.55 -4.65
CA ARG A 453 19.87 12.58 -5.54
C ARG A 453 19.48 12.78 -7.01
N TRP A 454 18.31 13.36 -7.26
CA TRP A 454 17.77 13.61 -8.60
C TRP A 454 18.09 15.02 -9.14
N ASP A 455 18.31 16.02 -8.27
CA ASP A 455 18.72 17.38 -8.61
C ASP A 455 20.18 17.43 -9.09
N SER A 456 21.01 16.46 -8.71
CA SER A 456 22.35 16.25 -9.28
C SER A 456 22.33 15.83 -10.76
N PHE A 457 21.15 15.63 -11.36
CA PHE A 457 20.95 15.34 -12.78
C PHE A 457 20.32 16.49 -13.57
N LYS A 458 20.38 17.74 -13.07
CA LYS A 458 20.18 18.90 -13.96
C LYS A 458 21.18 18.78 -15.12
N PRO A 459 20.74 18.91 -16.39
CA PRO A 459 21.68 19.01 -17.49
C PRO A 459 22.62 20.17 -17.17
N VAL A 460 23.91 19.90 -17.10
CA VAL A 460 24.91 20.94 -17.32
C VAL A 460 24.72 21.37 -18.76
N ASN A 461 23.88 22.37 -19.01
CA ASN A 461 23.92 23.30 -20.14
C ASN A 461 22.70 24.22 -20.10
N ASP A 462 22.92 25.41 -19.55
CA ASP A 462 22.67 26.66 -20.29
C ASP A 462 23.52 27.76 -19.64
N LYS A 463 24.82 27.70 -19.98
CA LYS A 463 25.68 28.89 -20.03
C LYS A 463 26.13 29.04 -21.46
N LYS A 464 25.39 29.81 -22.24
CA LYS A 464 25.91 30.66 -23.31
C LYS A 464 25.17 31.97 -23.29
#